data_AF-A0A7J7BZD2-F1
#
_entry.id   AF-A0A7J7BZD2-F1
#
_cell.length_a   1.000
_cell.length_b   1.000
_cell.length_c   1.000
_cell.angle_alpha   90.00
_cell.angle_beta   90.00
_cell.angle_gamma   90.00
#
_symmetry.space_group_name_H-M   'P 1'
#
loop_
_entity.id
_entity.type
_entity.pdbx_description
1 polymer ?
#
loop_
_entity_poly.entity_id
_entity_poly.type
_entity_poly.pdbx_seq_one_letter_code
_entity_poly.pdbx_strand_id
1 'polypeptide(L)'
;MVTATKHIFILSGQSNMAGRGGVIRANDHHHQQHWDGIVPPECQPHPKTHRLGVTLHWEQARVPLHADIDTQKIYGLGPGMSVSNAIKDHYEEEVVVGLVHTQ
;
A
#
# COMPACT_ATOMS: atom_id res chain seq x y z
N MET A 1 16.07 26.41 -8.83
CA MET A 1 15.69 25.01 -8.57
C MET A 1 14.22 25.04 -8.18
N VAL A 2 13.35 24.36 -8.93
CA VAL A 2 11.94 24.20 -8.53
C VAL A 2 11.94 23.17 -7.41
N THR A 3 11.57 23.58 -6.19
CA THR A 3 11.35 22.64 -5.09
C THR A 3 10.02 21.96 -5.35
N ALA A 4 10.03 20.70 -5.78
CA ALA A 4 8.81 19.91 -5.85
C ALA A 4 8.27 19.72 -4.43
N THR A 5 7.04 20.13 -4.18
CA THR A 5 6.36 19.86 -2.90
C THR A 5 6.17 18.35 -2.77
N LYS A 6 6.47 17.82 -1.58
CA LYS A 6 6.24 16.41 -1.24
C LYS A 6 5.07 16.32 -0.27
N HIS A 7 4.06 15.57 -0.65
CA HIS A 7 2.90 15.30 0.22
C HIS A 7 3.07 13.95 0.89
N ILE A 8 3.19 13.95 2.23
CA ILE A 8 3.31 12.72 3.04
C ILE A 8 1.97 12.39 3.69
N PHE A 9 1.46 11.19 3.42
CA PHE A 9 0.21 10.68 3.99
C PHE A 9 0.48 9.49 4.90
N ILE A 10 0.09 9.59 6.17
CA ILE A 10 0.21 8.51 7.15
C ILE A 10 -1.02 7.61 7.04
N LEU A 11 -0.81 6.34 6.67
CA LEU A 11 -1.85 5.32 6.69
C LEU A 11 -1.73 4.44 7.93
N SER A 12 -2.63 4.66 8.89
CA SER A 12 -2.72 3.88 10.12
C SER A 12 -4.16 3.42 10.36
N GLY A 13 -4.32 2.32 11.08
CA GLY A 13 -5.60 1.72 11.42
C GLY A 13 -5.48 0.22 11.60
N GLN A 14 -6.62 -0.48 11.60
CA GLN A 14 -6.66 -1.93 11.75
C GLN A 14 -6.57 -2.66 10.39
N SER A 15 -6.97 -3.93 10.36
CA SER A 15 -6.82 -4.85 9.22
C SER A 15 -7.37 -4.30 7.89
N ASN A 16 -8.46 -3.53 7.90
CA ASN A 16 -9.03 -2.95 6.68
C ASN A 16 -8.13 -1.87 6.07
N MET A 17 -7.44 -1.09 6.89
CA MET A 17 -6.43 -0.13 6.40
C MET A 17 -5.19 -0.87 5.91
N ALA A 18 -4.77 -1.89 6.66
CA ALA A 18 -3.59 -2.66 6.35
C ALA A 18 -3.72 -3.45 5.02
N GLY A 19 -4.94 -3.89 4.71
CA GLY A 19 -5.33 -4.47 3.43
C GLY A 19 -5.67 -5.96 3.53
N ARG A 20 -6.91 -6.31 3.16
CA ARG A 20 -7.44 -7.69 3.14
C ARG A 20 -8.26 -8.00 1.88
N GLY A 21 -8.38 -7.04 0.95
CA GLY A 21 -9.07 -7.27 -0.32
C GLY A 21 -8.37 -8.36 -1.13
N GLY A 22 -9.13 -9.33 -1.63
CA GLY A 22 -8.61 -10.47 -2.39
C GLY A 22 -7.93 -11.56 -1.54
N VAL A 23 -7.92 -11.45 -0.20
CA VAL A 23 -7.40 -12.53 0.65
C VAL A 23 -8.44 -13.64 0.76
N ILE A 24 -8.10 -14.80 0.21
CA ILE A 24 -8.95 -15.99 0.14
C ILE A 24 -8.46 -17.01 1.18
N ARG A 25 -9.41 -17.64 1.88
CA ARG A 25 -9.14 -18.81 2.72
C ARG A 25 -9.25 -20.07 1.87
N ALA A 26 -8.20 -20.86 1.83
CA ALA A 26 -8.22 -22.17 1.20
C ALA A 26 -9.19 -23.10 1.95
N ASN A 27 -9.90 -23.94 1.21
CA ASN A 27 -10.76 -24.99 1.75
C ASN A 27 -9.97 -26.26 2.10
N ASP A 28 -8.70 -26.12 2.49
CA ASP A 28 -7.87 -27.22 2.97
C ASP A 28 -7.99 -27.38 4.49
N HIS A 29 -7.52 -28.51 5.01
CA HIS A 29 -7.50 -28.79 6.45
C HIS A 29 -6.61 -27.83 7.25
N HIS A 30 -5.76 -27.06 6.56
CA HIS A 30 -4.81 -26.13 7.17
C HIS A 30 -5.31 -24.67 7.15
N HIS A 31 -6.47 -24.40 6.53
CA HIS A 31 -7.09 -23.09 6.39
C HIS A 31 -6.12 -22.00 5.95
N GLN A 32 -5.21 -22.33 5.02
CA GLN A 32 -4.18 -21.39 4.58
C GLN A 32 -4.82 -20.18 3.87
N GLN A 33 -4.26 -18.99 4.11
CA GLN A 33 -4.68 -17.76 3.44
C GLN A 33 -3.71 -17.43 2.31
N HIS A 34 -4.25 -16.94 1.19
CA HIS A 34 -3.45 -16.37 0.11
C HIS A 34 -4.16 -15.16 -0.47
N TRP A 35 -3.41 -14.20 -1.00
CA TRP A 35 -3.96 -13.10 -1.77
C TRP A 35 -4.06 -13.53 -3.23
N ASP A 36 -5.18 -13.21 -3.90
CA ASP A 36 -5.45 -13.53 -5.29
C ASP A 36 -4.52 -12.80 -6.30
N GLY A 37 -3.77 -11.80 -5.84
CA GLY A 37 -2.85 -11.02 -6.66
C GLY A 37 -3.53 -10.05 -7.64
N ILE A 38 -4.86 -9.89 -7.54
CA ILE A 38 -5.61 -9.00 -8.43
C ILE A 38 -5.34 -7.56 -8.01
N VAL A 39 -4.87 -6.73 -8.96
CA VAL A 39 -4.60 -5.30 -8.75
C VAL A 39 -5.43 -4.48 -9.73
N PRO A 40 -6.49 -3.78 -9.26
CA PRO A 40 -7.27 -2.86 -10.08
C PRO A 40 -6.41 -1.73 -10.69
N PRO A 41 -6.82 -1.15 -11.83
CA PRO A 41 -6.10 -0.03 -12.46
C PRO A 41 -5.81 1.14 -11.51
N GLU A 42 -6.74 1.45 -10.61
CA GLU A 42 -6.64 2.54 -9.63
C GLU A 42 -5.55 2.27 -8.59
N CYS A 43 -5.14 1.01 -8.43
CA CYS A 43 -4.13 0.59 -7.46
C CYS A 43 -2.75 0.32 -8.09
N GLN A 44 -2.58 0.61 -9.40
CA GLN A 44 -1.33 0.32 -10.11
C GLN A 44 -0.15 1.15 -9.57
N PRO A 45 1.08 0.59 -9.52
CA PRO A 45 2.27 1.33 -9.15
C PRO A 45 2.50 2.53 -10.07
N HIS A 46 3.04 3.62 -9.50
CA HIS A 46 3.35 4.82 -10.25
C HIS A 46 4.73 5.39 -9.86
N PRO A 47 5.53 5.93 -10.79
CA PRO A 47 6.89 6.42 -10.49
C PRO A 47 6.94 7.55 -9.45
N LYS A 48 5.87 8.34 -9.34
CA LYS A 48 5.78 9.41 -8.33
C LYS A 48 5.26 8.93 -6.97
N THR A 49 4.74 7.71 -6.87
CA THR A 49 4.13 7.19 -5.64
C THR A 49 5.10 6.25 -4.93
N HIS A 50 5.53 6.67 -3.75
CA HIS A 50 6.50 5.95 -2.95
C HIS A 50 5.88 5.47 -1.64
N ARG A 51 6.43 4.41 -1.05
CA ARG A 51 6.20 3.99 0.33
C ARG A 51 7.49 4.02 1.13
N LEU A 52 7.37 4.10 2.45
CA LEU A 52 8.49 3.90 3.35
C LEU A 52 8.58 2.41 3.68
N GLY A 53 9.63 1.73 3.21
CA GLY A 53 9.88 0.33 3.53
C GLY A 53 10.36 0.14 4.97
N VAL A 54 10.39 -1.11 5.45
CA VAL A 54 10.83 -1.43 6.83
C VAL A 54 12.27 -1.04 7.16
N THR A 55 13.11 -0.89 6.14
CA THR A 55 14.50 -0.40 6.29
C THR A 55 14.59 1.12 6.37
N LEU A 56 13.46 1.84 6.44
CA LEU A 56 13.33 3.29 6.45
C LEU A 56 13.83 3.97 5.17
N HIS A 57 13.76 3.25 4.04
CA HIS A 57 14.05 3.80 2.71
C HIS A 57 12.76 4.01 1.92
N TRP A 58 12.75 5.06 1.11
CA TRP A 58 11.69 5.30 0.14
C TRP A 58 11.85 4.34 -1.04
N GLU A 59 10.79 3.63 -1.37
CA GLU A 59 10.73 2.73 -2.52
C GLU A 59 9.42 2.94 -3.27
N GLN A 60 9.36 2.50 -4.53
CA GLN A 60 8.13 2.59 -5.31
C GLN A 60 7.01 1.81 -4.61
N ALA A 61 5.87 2.46 -4.37
CA ALA A 61 4.75 1.82 -3.69
C ALA A 61 4.13 0.72 -4.58
N ARG A 62 3.92 -0.45 -3.97
CA ARG A 62 3.26 -1.61 -4.59
C ARG A 62 2.38 -2.29 -3.54
N VAL A 63 1.26 -2.85 -3.98
CA VAL A 63 0.42 -3.70 -3.13
C VAL A 63 1.03 -5.10 -2.99
N PRO A 64 0.79 -5.81 -1.87
CA PRO A 64 0.19 -5.34 -0.64
C PRO A 64 1.15 -4.42 0.11
N LEU A 65 0.65 -3.26 0.53
CA LEU A 65 1.49 -2.18 1.06
C LEU A 65 2.16 -2.49 2.42
N HIS A 66 1.60 -3.45 3.16
CA HIS A 66 2.03 -3.84 4.50
C HIS A 66 2.72 -5.21 4.56
N ALA A 67 3.05 -5.80 3.40
CA ALA A 67 3.54 -7.18 3.31
C ALA A 67 4.84 -7.45 4.10
N ASP A 68 5.72 -6.46 4.23
CA ASP A 68 7.00 -6.55 4.95
C ASP A 68 6.93 -6.03 6.39
N ILE A 69 5.82 -5.41 6.81
CA ILE A 69 5.64 -4.81 8.14
C ILE A 69 5.24 -5.86 9.19
N ASP A 70 4.39 -6.81 8.81
CA ASP A 70 3.97 -7.94 9.66
C ASP A 70 3.97 -9.23 8.83
N THR A 71 5.10 -9.91 8.80
CA THR A 71 5.26 -11.12 7.97
C THR A 71 4.44 -12.32 8.45
N GLN A 72 3.78 -12.23 9.61
CA GLN A 72 2.93 -13.30 10.14
C GLN A 72 1.50 -13.27 9.57
N LYS A 73 1.13 -12.22 8.83
CA LYS A 73 -0.21 -12.06 8.26
C LYS A 73 -0.15 -11.96 6.74
N ILE A 74 -1.17 -12.51 6.09
CA ILE A 74 -1.39 -12.32 4.66
C ILE A 74 -2.12 -11.00 4.45
N TYR A 75 -1.50 -10.14 3.64
CA TYR A 75 -2.06 -8.86 3.23
C TYR A 75 -2.57 -8.94 1.80
N GLY A 76 -3.61 -8.18 1.52
CA GLY A 76 -4.12 -7.97 0.17
C GLY A 76 -4.27 -6.47 -0.11
N LEU A 77 -5.27 -6.13 -0.91
CA LEU A 77 -5.59 -4.74 -1.22
C LEU A 77 -6.09 -3.98 0.02
N GLY A 78 -5.51 -2.81 0.24
CA GLY A 78 -6.02 -1.76 1.13
C GLY A 78 -6.26 -0.46 0.33
N PRO A 79 -6.74 0.61 0.96
CA PRO A 79 -7.10 1.85 0.27
C PRO A 79 -5.90 2.69 -0.18
N GLY A 80 -4.69 2.38 0.31
CA GLY A 80 -3.54 3.27 0.18
C GLY A 80 -3.17 3.62 -1.27
N MET A 81 -3.11 2.64 -2.17
CA MET A 81 -2.74 2.91 -3.56
C MET A 81 -3.82 3.69 -4.31
N SER A 82 -5.10 3.35 -4.16
CA SER A 82 -6.20 4.05 -4.85
C SER A 82 -6.31 5.50 -4.38
N VAL A 83 -6.17 5.75 -3.08
CA VAL A 83 -6.11 7.12 -2.53
C VAL A 83 -4.89 7.88 -3.08
N SER A 84 -3.71 7.26 -3.09
CA SER A 84 -2.48 7.88 -3.61
C SER A 84 -2.60 8.26 -5.08
N ASN A 85 -3.16 7.36 -5.89
CA ASN A 85 -3.34 7.57 -7.32
C ASN A 85 -4.45 8.56 -7.62
N ALA A 86 -5.50 8.65 -6.81
CA ALA A 86 -6.50 9.72 -6.98
C ALA A 86 -5.90 11.10 -6.66
N ILE A 87 -5.07 11.18 -5.60
CA ILE A 87 -4.45 12.44 -5.17
C ILE A 87 -3.42 12.93 -6.19
N LYS A 88 -2.56 12.06 -6.74
CA LYS A 88 -1.54 12.48 -7.72
C LYS A 88 -2.15 13.14 -8.97
N ASP A 89 -3.37 12.75 -9.35
CA ASP A 89 -4.02 13.30 -10.53
C ASP A 89 -4.54 14.74 -10.27
N HIS A 90 -4.68 15.12 -8.99
CA HIS A 90 -5.09 16.47 -8.58
C HIS A 90 -3.94 17.43 -8.30
N TYR A 91 -2.78 16.91 -7.89
CA TYR A 91 -1.59 17.71 -7.60
C TYR A 91 -0.54 17.36 -8.66
N GLU A 92 -0.25 18.26 -9.60
CA GLU A 92 0.79 18.08 -10.64
C GLU A 92 2.23 17.86 -10.08
N GLU A 93 2.36 17.71 -8.75
CA GLU A 93 3.58 17.58 -7.95
C GLU A 93 3.87 16.12 -7.53
N GLU A 94 4.94 15.89 -6.76
CA GLU A 94 5.39 14.56 -6.34
C GLU A 94 4.61 14.10 -5.08
N VAL A 95 3.70 13.13 -5.24
CA VAL A 95 2.91 12.58 -4.13
C VAL A 95 3.64 11.41 -3.45
N VAL A 96 4.24 11.66 -2.29
CA VAL A 96 5.07 10.70 -1.54
C VAL A 96 4.26 10.07 -0.41
N VAL A 97 3.64 8.92 -0.63
CA VAL A 97 2.78 8.31 0.40
C VAL A 97 3.61 7.57 1.46
N GLY A 98 3.96 8.28 2.53
CA GLY A 98 4.64 7.72 3.71
C GLY A 98 3.75 6.81 4.55
N LEU A 99 3.71 5.53 4.19
CA LEU A 99 3.04 4.50 4.96
C LEU A 99 3.76 4.32 6.31
N VAL A 100 3.08 4.66 7.40
CA VAL A 100 3.54 4.39 8.76
C VAL A 100 2.43 3.63 9.45
N HIS A 101 2.59 2.32 9.59
CA HIS A 101 1.69 1.52 10.40
C HIS A 101 2.08 1.67 11.87
N THR A 102 1.14 2.11 12.69
CA THR A 102 1.18 1.92 14.14
C THR A 102 0.38 0.66 14.44
N GLN A 103 0.95 -0.22 15.26
CA GLN A 103 0.36 -1.51 15.68
C GLN A 103 -1.06 -1.37 16.24
#